data_AF-A0A353LXC6-F1
#
_entry.id   AF-A0A353LXC6-F1
#
_cell.length_a   1.000
_cell.length_b   1.000
_cell.length_c   1.000
_cell.angle_alpha   90.00
_cell.angle_beta   90.00
_cell.angle_gamma   90.00
#
_symmetry.space_group_name_H-M   'P 1'
#
loop_
_entity.id
_entity.type
_entity.pdbx_description
1 polymer ?
#
loop_
_entity_poly.entity_id
_entity_poly.type
_entity_poly.pdbx_seq_one_letter_code
_entity_poly.pdbx_strand_id
1 'polypeptide(L)'
;KLAQSLGLDAEALKREAGVAILAGNQNPPGGVPLAQAYAGHQFGHFTMLGDGRAILIGEQITPSGRRYDLQLKGSGRTPYSRGGDGKSTLGPMLREYMISEAMYALKIPSTRSLAVVTTGEKVYRETLLPGAVLT
;
A
#
# COMPACT_ATOMS: atom_id res chain seq x y z
N LYS A 1 14.72 -0.81 9.25
CA LYS A 1 14.14 -1.33 10.52
C LYS A 1 12.92 -2.22 10.25
N LEU A 2 11.86 -1.72 9.60
CA LEU A 2 10.67 -2.54 9.31
C LEU A 2 10.96 -3.75 8.40
N ALA A 3 11.62 -3.53 7.25
CA ALA A 3 12.01 -4.62 6.34
C ALA A 3 12.73 -5.78 7.07
N GLN A 4 13.74 -5.46 7.88
CA GLN A 4 14.47 -6.44 8.69
C GLN A 4 13.56 -7.17 9.69
N SER A 5 12.63 -6.47 10.37
CA SER A 5 11.69 -7.11 11.29
C SER A 5 10.68 -8.04 10.60
N LEU A 6 10.40 -7.78 9.31
CA LEU A 6 9.61 -8.66 8.45
C LEU A 6 10.41 -9.86 7.91
N GLY A 7 11.73 -9.89 8.13
CA GLY A 7 12.63 -10.89 7.53
C GLY A 7 12.98 -10.61 6.07
N LEU A 8 12.78 -9.38 5.60
CA LEU A 8 13.05 -8.96 4.23
C LEU A 8 14.45 -8.32 4.11
N ASP A 9 15.13 -8.59 3.00
CA ASP A 9 16.39 -7.92 2.64
C ASP A 9 16.10 -6.51 2.08
N ALA A 10 16.48 -5.50 2.86
CA ALA A 10 16.29 -4.10 2.50
C ALA A 10 17.08 -3.66 1.26
N GLU A 11 18.24 -4.26 0.99
CA GLU A 11 19.03 -3.94 -0.20
C GLU A 11 18.44 -4.61 -1.44
N ALA A 12 17.92 -5.83 -1.31
CA ALA A 12 17.17 -6.46 -2.41
C ALA A 12 15.91 -5.65 -2.79
N LEU A 13 15.19 -5.09 -1.81
CA LEU A 13 14.00 -4.25 -2.06
C LEU A 13 14.31 -2.95 -2.82
N LYS A 14 15.55 -2.45 -2.74
CA LYS A 14 16.00 -1.25 -3.48
C LYS A 14 16.43 -1.55 -4.92
N ARG A 15 16.67 -2.82 -5.27
CA ARG A 15 17.00 -3.22 -6.64
C ARG A 15 15.75 -3.22 -7.50
N GLU A 16 15.94 -3.22 -8.82
CA GLU A 16 14.87 -3.15 -9.82
C GLU A 16 13.72 -4.13 -9.57
N ALA A 17 14.03 -5.41 -9.31
CA ALA A 17 13.01 -6.43 -9.02
C ALA A 17 12.22 -6.13 -7.73
N GLY A 18 12.89 -5.64 -6.68
CA GLY A 18 12.24 -5.27 -5.42
C GLY A 18 11.33 -4.05 -5.59
N VAL A 19 11.82 -3.02 -6.29
CA VAL A 19 11.03 -1.82 -6.63
C VAL A 19 9.85 -2.18 -7.51
N ALA A 20 10.00 -3.12 -8.46
CA ALA A 20 8.90 -3.59 -9.29
C ALA A 20 7.78 -4.23 -8.45
N ILE A 21 8.10 -4.98 -7.40
CA ILE A 21 7.10 -5.52 -6.47
C ILE A 21 6.44 -4.40 -5.66
N LEU A 22 7.23 -3.50 -5.07
CA LEU A 22 6.73 -2.39 -4.25
C LEU A 22 5.90 -1.37 -5.05
N ALA A 23 6.14 -1.27 -6.36
CA ALA A 23 5.35 -0.46 -7.29
C ALA A 23 4.10 -1.18 -7.83
N GLY A 24 3.94 -2.49 -7.59
CA GLY A 24 2.85 -3.29 -8.13
C GLY A 24 3.02 -3.71 -9.60
N ASN A 25 4.24 -3.64 -10.14
CA ASN A 25 4.58 -4.10 -11.49
C ASN A 25 4.87 -5.61 -11.55
N GLN A 26 5.16 -6.24 -10.40
CA GLN A 26 5.38 -7.68 -10.27
C GLN A 26 4.77 -8.20 -8.97
N ASN A 27 4.33 -9.45 -8.97
CA ASN A 27 3.87 -10.12 -7.75
C ASN A 27 5.07 -10.65 -6.97
N PRO A 28 5.04 -10.60 -5.62
CA PRO A 28 6.05 -11.30 -4.83
C PRO A 28 5.92 -12.82 -5.04
N PRO A 29 7.02 -13.59 -4.91
CA PRO A 29 6.97 -15.05 -5.00
C PRO A 29 5.91 -15.64 -4.05
N GLY A 30 4.98 -16.44 -4.58
CA GLY A 30 3.88 -17.02 -3.82
C GLY A 30 2.75 -16.05 -3.44
N GLY A 31 2.86 -14.77 -3.80
CA GLY A 31 1.81 -13.78 -3.61
C GLY A 31 0.64 -13.99 -4.55
N VAL A 32 -0.58 -13.96 -4.00
CA VAL A 32 -1.83 -14.03 -4.76
C VAL A 32 -2.58 -12.72 -4.53
N PRO A 33 -2.51 -11.76 -5.48
CA PRO A 33 -3.14 -10.48 -5.31
C PRO A 33 -4.66 -10.59 -5.20
N LEU A 34 -5.25 -9.88 -4.24
CA LEU A 34 -6.69 -9.73 -4.12
C LEU A 34 -7.09 -8.32 -3.68
N ALA A 35 -8.30 -7.93 -4.04
CA ALA A 35 -8.96 -6.75 -3.52
C ALA A 35 -10.14 -7.21 -2.65
N GLN A 36 -10.22 -6.70 -1.41
CA GLN A 36 -11.24 -7.13 -0.46
C GLN A 36 -12.56 -6.40 -0.72
N ALA A 37 -13.68 -7.13 -0.63
CA ALA A 37 -15.01 -6.55 -0.56
C ALA A 37 -15.33 -6.18 0.88
N TYR A 38 -15.88 -4.99 1.11
CA TYR A 38 -16.46 -4.59 2.39
C TYR A 38 -17.54 -3.53 2.18
N ALA A 39 -18.29 -3.24 3.22
CA ALA A 39 -19.29 -2.18 3.25
C ALA A 39 -19.18 -1.41 4.57
N GLY A 40 -19.80 -0.24 4.66
CA GLY A 40 -19.78 0.53 5.88
C GLY A 40 -20.70 1.74 5.85
N HIS A 41 -20.90 2.35 7.01
CA HIS A 41 -21.65 3.60 7.11
C HIS A 41 -20.71 4.78 6.85
N GLN A 42 -20.91 5.50 5.75
CA GLN A 42 -20.24 6.77 5.48
C GLN A 42 -21.17 7.91 5.83
N PHE A 43 -20.77 8.76 6.78
CA PHE A 43 -21.58 9.90 7.25
C PHE A 43 -23.01 9.51 7.66
N GLY A 44 -23.17 8.35 8.32
CA GLY A 44 -24.47 7.84 8.79
C GLY A 44 -25.25 7.00 7.77
N HIS A 45 -24.78 6.87 6.53
CA HIS A 45 -25.47 6.12 5.48
C HIS A 45 -24.73 4.84 5.08
N PHE A 46 -25.46 3.72 5.02
CA PHE A 46 -24.90 2.45 4.57
C PHE A 46 -24.45 2.53 3.10
N THR A 47 -23.22 2.12 2.83
CA THR A 47 -22.58 2.18 1.51
C THR A 47 -21.80 0.89 1.23
N MET A 48 -21.97 0.33 0.03
CA MET A 48 -21.12 -0.74 -0.48
C MET A 48 -19.76 -0.17 -0.92
N LEU A 49 -18.68 -0.76 -0.42
CA LEU A 49 -17.30 -0.31 -0.62
C LEU A 49 -16.44 -1.49 -1.11
N GLY A 50 -15.21 -1.58 -0.61
CA GLY A 50 -14.17 -2.51 -1.04
C GLY A 50 -12.87 -1.75 -1.29
N ASP A 51 -11.80 -2.50 -1.54
CA ASP A 51 -10.47 -1.96 -1.79
C ASP A 51 -10.40 -1.22 -3.13
N GLY A 52 -10.93 0.00 -3.18
CA GLY A 52 -11.05 0.76 -4.44
C GLY A 52 -9.74 1.32 -4.99
N ARG A 53 -8.65 1.26 -4.23
CA ARG A 53 -7.29 1.66 -4.63
C ARG A 53 -6.21 0.91 -3.86
N ALA A 54 -6.56 -0.26 -3.33
CA ALA A 54 -5.65 -1.07 -2.54
C ALA A 54 -5.69 -2.51 -3.05
N ILE A 55 -4.57 -3.22 -2.93
CA ILE A 55 -4.47 -4.63 -3.31
C ILE A 55 -3.60 -5.32 -2.26
N LEU A 56 -4.15 -6.35 -1.61
CA LEU A 56 -3.36 -7.27 -0.79
C LEU A 56 -2.57 -8.17 -1.75
N ILE A 57 -1.24 -8.03 -1.78
CA ILE A 57 -0.36 -8.77 -2.71
C ILE A 57 0.18 -10.07 -2.10
N GLY A 58 -0.02 -10.28 -0.81
CA GLY A 58 0.37 -11.49 -0.10
C GLY A 58 0.47 -11.25 1.40
N GLU A 59 0.94 -12.26 2.13
CA GLU A 59 1.17 -12.20 3.57
C GLU A 59 2.62 -12.61 3.85
N GLN A 60 3.29 -11.86 4.71
CA GLN A 60 4.66 -12.12 5.14
C GLN A 60 4.65 -12.77 6.53
N ILE A 61 5.32 -13.91 6.65
CA ILE A 61 5.63 -14.52 7.94
C ILE A 61 7.00 -14.02 8.39
N THR A 62 7.06 -13.37 9.56
CA THR A 62 8.31 -12.86 10.12
C THR A 62 9.18 -14.00 10.65
N PRO A 63 10.48 -13.77 10.89
CA PRO A 63 11.34 -14.72 11.59
C PRO A 63 10.84 -15.13 12.98
N SER A 64 9.97 -14.32 13.59
CA SER A 64 9.31 -14.61 14.88
C SER A 64 7.97 -15.34 14.73
N GLY A 65 7.59 -15.75 13.52
CA GLY A 65 6.36 -16.49 13.23
C GLY A 65 5.09 -15.64 13.19
N ARG A 66 5.20 -14.30 13.20
CA ARG A 66 4.03 -13.40 13.09
C ARG A 66 3.66 -13.19 11.63
N ARG A 67 2.36 -13.05 11.36
CA ARG A 67 1.83 -12.79 10.02
C ARG A 67 1.53 -11.31 9.84
N TYR A 68 1.93 -10.75 8.70
CA TYR A 68 1.64 -9.39 8.28
C TYR A 68 1.10 -9.38 6.86
N ASP A 69 0.06 -8.61 6.63
CA ASP A 69 -0.44 -8.31 5.29
C ASP A 69 0.57 -7.41 4.55
N LEU A 70 0.78 -7.69 3.27
CA LEU A 70 1.48 -6.80 2.35
C LEU A 70 0.45 -6.19 1.41
N GLN A 71 0.15 -4.91 1.58
CA GLN A 71 -0.87 -4.22 0.80
C GLN A 71 -0.24 -3.06 0.01
N LEU A 72 -0.54 -2.98 -1.28
CA LEU A 72 -0.19 -1.85 -2.12
C LEU A 72 -1.35 -0.87 -2.17
N LYS A 73 -1.08 0.42 -1.94
CA LYS A 73 -2.07 1.50 -2.02
C LYS A 73 -1.71 2.47 -3.12
N GLY A 74 -2.63 2.65 -4.07
CA GLY A 74 -2.45 3.51 -5.24
C GLY A 74 -1.86 2.83 -6.47
N SER A 75 -1.78 1.49 -6.48
CA SER A 75 -1.22 0.71 -7.59
C SER A 75 -2.16 0.58 -8.80
N GLY A 76 -3.44 0.95 -8.67
CA GLY A 76 -4.38 0.95 -9.79
C GLY A 76 -5.80 0.60 -9.41
N ARG A 77 -6.62 0.41 -10.45
CA ARG A 77 -8.04 0.11 -10.30
C ARG A 77 -8.28 -1.34 -9.86
N THR A 78 -9.36 -1.52 -9.13
CA THR A 78 -9.92 -2.81 -8.73
C THR A 78 -11.42 -2.83 -9.10
N PRO A 79 -12.12 -3.97 -8.97
CA PRO A 79 -13.58 -4.01 -9.10
C PRO A 79 -14.32 -3.03 -8.18
N TYR A 80 -13.68 -2.57 -7.10
CA TYR A 80 -14.25 -1.66 -6.10
C TYR A 80 -13.88 -0.19 -6.30
N SER A 81 -13.15 0.17 -7.37
CA SER A 81 -12.72 1.55 -7.62
C SER A 81 -13.87 2.51 -7.94
N ARG A 82 -15.05 2.00 -8.30
CA ARG A 82 -16.20 2.81 -8.74
C ARG A 82 -15.75 3.75 -9.87
N GLY A 83 -16.02 5.04 -9.75
CA GLY A 83 -15.56 6.08 -10.70
C GLY A 83 -14.12 6.56 -10.51
N GLY A 84 -13.37 6.00 -9.54
CA GLY A 84 -11.99 6.39 -9.26
C GLY A 84 -10.96 5.73 -10.18
N ASP A 85 -9.80 6.39 -10.31
CA ASP A 85 -8.65 5.90 -11.08
C ASP A 85 -7.82 4.83 -10.35
N GLY A 86 -8.07 4.60 -9.06
CA GLY A 86 -7.32 3.66 -8.23
C GLY A 86 -5.87 4.08 -7.93
N LYS A 87 -5.46 5.28 -8.34
CA LYS A 87 -4.09 5.79 -8.20
C LYS A 87 -3.97 6.72 -6.98
N SER A 88 -2.75 6.87 -6.48
CA SER A 88 -2.42 7.82 -5.41
C SER A 88 -1.37 8.83 -5.85
N THR A 89 -1.41 10.02 -5.27
CA THR A 89 -0.39 11.05 -5.48
C THR A 89 0.69 10.96 -4.40
N LEU A 90 1.89 11.46 -4.69
CA LEU A 90 3.06 11.37 -3.81
C LEU A 90 2.82 11.97 -2.41
N GLY A 91 2.18 13.14 -2.34
CA GLY A 91 1.97 13.85 -1.07
C GLY A 91 1.20 13.03 -0.02
N PRO A 92 0.01 12.50 -0.34
CA PRO A 92 -0.73 11.61 0.57
C PRO A 92 0.05 10.36 0.99
N MET A 93 0.79 9.70 0.09
CA MET A 93 1.55 8.49 0.44
C MET A 93 2.71 8.79 1.41
N LEU A 94 3.44 9.89 1.19
CA LEU A 94 4.47 10.35 2.14
C LEU A 94 3.87 10.72 3.50
N ARG A 95 2.72 11.40 3.52
CA ARG A 95 2.04 11.78 4.76
C ARG A 95 1.63 10.54 5.55
N GLU A 96 1.04 9.56 4.89
CA GLU A 96 0.63 8.29 5.51
C GLU A 96 1.83 7.53 6.07
N TYR A 97 2.92 7.42 5.29
CA TYR A 97 4.18 6.81 5.75
C TYR A 97 4.71 7.48 7.03
N MET A 98 4.81 8.82 7.03
CA MET A 98 5.35 9.56 8.17
C MET A 98 4.48 9.39 9.41
N ILE A 99 3.15 9.50 9.27
CA ILE A 99 2.23 9.42 10.40
C ILE A 99 2.20 7.99 10.96
N SER A 100 2.13 6.96 10.12
CA SER A 100 2.07 5.57 10.58
C SER A 100 3.32 5.18 11.36
N GLU A 101 4.51 5.56 10.87
CA GLU A 101 5.77 5.26 11.53
C GLU A 101 5.99 6.12 12.80
N ALA A 102 5.50 7.37 12.81
CA ALA A 102 5.51 8.20 14.01
C ALA A 102 4.61 7.62 15.11
N MET A 103 3.38 7.18 14.77
CA MET A 103 2.46 6.52 15.71
C MET A 103 3.09 5.27 16.31
N TYR A 104 3.70 4.42 15.47
CA TYR A 104 4.45 3.25 15.94
C TYR A 104 5.60 3.63 16.88
N ALA A 105 6.40 4.65 16.53
CA ALA A 105 7.50 5.12 17.37
C ALA A 105 7.02 5.66 18.73
N LEU A 106 5.83 6.26 18.77
CA LEU A 106 5.13 6.69 19.98
C LEU A 106 4.44 5.53 20.74
N LYS A 107 4.58 4.29 20.27
CA LYS A 107 3.96 3.08 20.83
C LYS A 107 2.42 3.10 20.78
N ILE A 108 1.86 3.82 19.82
CA ILE A 108 0.42 3.84 19.55
C ILE A 108 0.14 2.80 18.45
N PRO A 109 -0.83 1.88 18.65
CA PRO A 109 -1.21 0.90 17.63
C PRO A 109 -1.57 1.59 16.31
N SER A 110 -0.91 1.18 15.24
CA SER A 110 -1.08 1.71 13.89
C SER A 110 -0.69 0.64 12.87
N THR A 111 -1.20 0.77 11.64
CA THR A 111 -0.56 0.12 10.49
C THR A 111 0.87 0.63 10.36
N ARG A 112 1.69 -0.10 9.60
CA ARG A 112 3.10 0.20 9.37
C ARG A 112 3.29 0.47 7.89
N SER A 113 4.26 1.32 7.55
CA SER A 113 4.58 1.63 6.16
C SER A 113 6.00 1.19 5.83
N LEU A 114 6.14 0.37 4.79
CA LEU A 114 7.39 -0.19 4.34
C LEU A 114 8.10 0.70 3.33
N ALA A 115 7.39 1.21 2.33
CA ALA A 115 7.98 1.98 1.24
C ALA A 115 7.00 2.93 0.55
N VAL A 116 7.53 4.03 0.01
CA VAL A 116 6.82 4.87 -0.96
C VAL A 116 7.61 4.87 -2.26
N VAL A 117 6.96 4.47 -3.35
CA VAL A 117 7.60 4.36 -4.68
C VAL A 117 6.89 5.31 -5.64
N THR A 118 7.66 6.17 -6.31
CA THR A 118 7.14 7.02 -7.38
C THR A 118 6.87 6.19 -8.63
N THR A 119 5.75 6.44 -9.29
CA THR A 119 5.33 5.68 -10.48
C THR A 119 5.90 6.24 -11.79
N GLY A 120 6.42 7.46 -11.77
CA GLY A 120 6.75 8.23 -12.98
C GLY A 120 5.54 8.83 -13.70
N GLU A 121 4.33 8.37 -13.38
CA GLU A 121 3.09 8.88 -13.95
C GLU A 121 2.65 10.21 -13.32
N LYS A 122 1.83 10.97 -14.05
CA LYS A 122 1.04 12.07 -13.50
C LYS A 122 -0.39 11.62 -13.23
N VAL A 123 -0.92 12.02 -12.07
CA VAL A 123 -2.27 11.70 -11.62
C VAL A 123 -3.06 12.99 -11.51
N TYR A 124 -4.24 13.03 -12.15
CA TYR A 124 -5.13 14.19 -12.13
C TYR A 124 -5.89 14.27 -10.81
N ARG A 125 -5.75 15.40 -10.10
CA ARG A 125 -6.64 15.82 -9.00
C ARG A 125 -7.13 17.23 -9.35
N GLU A 126 -7.12 18.17 -8.41
CA GLU A 126 -7.28 19.60 -8.74
C GLU A 126 -6.21 20.08 -9.73
N THR A 127 -5.02 19.47 -9.67
CA THR A 127 -3.90 19.69 -10.60
C THR A 127 -3.25 18.36 -10.99
N LEU A 128 -2.33 18.39 -11.96
CA LEU A 128 -1.47 17.26 -12.30
C LEU A 128 -0.38 17.06 -11.24
N LEU A 129 -0.45 15.94 -10.52
CA LEU A 129 0.47 15.63 -9.43
C LEU A 129 1.28 14.36 -9.70
N PRO A 130 2.50 14.21 -9.17
CA PRO A 130 3.27 12.97 -9.29
C PRO A 130 2.54 11.79 -8.62
N GLY A 131 2.44 10.66 -9.32
CA GLY A 131 1.85 9.43 -8.80
C GLY A 131 2.81 8.63 -7.92
N ALA A 132 2.29 7.94 -6.90
CA ALA A 132 3.06 7.08 -6.03
C ALA A 132 2.23 5.90 -5.49
N VAL A 133 2.93 4.83 -5.12
CA VAL A 133 2.40 3.65 -4.42
C VAL A 133 3.00 3.61 -3.02
N LEU A 134 2.16 3.29 -2.03
CA LEU A 134 2.57 2.97 -0.66
C LEU A 134 2.47 1.45 -0.46
N THR A 135 3.51 0.87 0.15
CA THR A 135 3.51 -0.49 0.70
C THR A 135 3.61 -0.43 2.20
#